data_AF-A0AAQ3SDV7-F1
#
_entry.id   AF-A0AAQ3SDV7-F1
#
_cell.length_a   1.000
_cell.length_b   1.000
_cell.length_c   1.000
_cell.angle_alpha   90.00
_cell.angle_beta   90.00
_cell.angle_gamma   90.00
#
_symmetry.space_group_name_H-M   'P 1'
#
loop_
_entity.id
_entity.type
_entity.pdbx_description
1 polymer ?
#
loop_
_entity_poly.entity_id
_entity_poly.type
_entity_poly.pdbx_seq_one_letter_code
_entity_poly.pdbx_strand_id
1 'polypeptide(L)'
;MPTKKPPFKIILGSSSKARREILSEMGYEFTIMTADIDEKSIRREKPEDLVMALAEAKADAIVQRLPTGGGLEEDDSTTLLITADTVVVYRGIIREKPTSEKEAREFIKGLQLDRFTTLLLLSRLLTDLTASSRIFAGYSGSHAAVVGSVVVTNLATGKRCGGWDSAEVYFLEIPDEVIDNLIDEGITFNVAGGLMLEHPLTLPFVDAVVGSTDTVMGLSKALTEKLFLEAQ
;
A
#
# COMPACT_ATOMS: atom_id res chain seq x y z
N MET A 1 -0.03 28.20 1.20
CA MET A 1 -1.04 28.33 2.27
C MET A 1 -0.38 27.93 3.58
N PRO A 2 -0.70 28.55 4.73
CA PRO A 2 -0.09 28.15 5.99
C PRO A 2 -0.53 26.72 6.31
N THR A 3 0.43 25.80 6.39
CA THR A 3 0.19 24.40 6.77
C THR A 3 -0.30 24.41 8.21
N LYS A 4 -1.57 24.04 8.40
CA LYS A 4 -2.21 23.90 9.71
C LYS A 4 -1.42 22.82 10.44
N LYS A 5 -0.55 23.19 11.38
CA LYS A 5 0.16 22.22 12.21
C LYS A 5 -0.92 21.39 12.93
N PRO A 6 -0.95 20.06 12.78
CA PRO A 6 -1.95 19.25 13.46
C PRO A 6 -1.81 19.46 14.96
N PRO A 7 -2.90 19.40 15.75
CA PRO A 7 -2.83 19.51 17.22
C PRO A 7 -2.21 18.24 17.86
N PHE A 8 -1.63 17.35 17.06
CA PHE A 8 -1.06 16.09 17.49
C PHE A 8 0.30 15.83 16.82
N LYS A 9 1.17 15.12 17.54
CA LYS A 9 2.41 14.55 17.03
C LYS A 9 2.13 13.22 16.34
N ILE A 10 2.94 12.86 15.36
CA ILE A 10 2.80 11.60 14.63
C ILE A 10 4.07 10.76 14.74
N ILE A 11 3.88 9.47 15.01
CA ILE A 11 4.90 8.44 14.88
C ILE A 11 4.50 7.55 13.70
N LEU A 12 5.33 7.51 12.65
CA LEU A 12 5.18 6.56 11.55
C LEU A 12 5.87 5.24 11.90
N GLY A 13 5.04 4.22 12.06
CA GLY A 13 5.39 2.84 12.38
C GLY A 13 5.89 2.01 11.20
N SER A 14 6.53 2.63 10.20
CA SER A 14 6.92 1.96 8.94
C SER A 14 8.30 2.40 8.45
N SER A 15 9.06 1.44 7.91
CA SER A 15 10.32 1.66 7.22
C SER A 15 10.14 2.00 5.74
N SER A 16 8.91 1.93 5.20
CA SER A 16 8.63 2.17 3.79
C SER A 16 8.92 3.61 3.38
N LYS A 17 9.71 3.78 2.32
CA LYS A 17 9.99 5.09 1.71
C LYS A 17 8.73 5.72 1.14
N ALA A 18 7.91 4.96 0.41
CA ALA A 18 6.67 5.43 -0.17
C ALA A 18 5.70 5.98 0.90
N ARG A 19 5.54 5.26 2.03
CA ARG A 19 4.66 5.73 3.12
C ARG A 19 5.16 7.02 3.78
N ARG A 20 6.48 7.22 3.85
CA ARG A 20 7.06 8.49 4.32
C ARG A 20 6.74 9.63 3.37
N GLU A 21 6.94 9.43 2.07
CA GLU A 21 6.69 10.43 1.04
C GLU A 21 5.21 10.83 1.02
N ILE A 22 4.30 9.85 1.03
CA ILE A 22 2.84 10.10 1.07
C ILE A 22 2.47 10.95 2.30
N LEU A 23 2.96 10.58 3.48
CA LEU A 23 2.60 11.28 4.72
C LEU A 23 3.19 12.71 4.76
N SER A 24 4.38 12.90 4.20
CA SER A 24 4.98 14.23 4.01
C SER A 24 4.23 15.08 2.98
N GLU A 25 3.77 14.50 1.87
CA GLU A 25 2.95 15.18 0.85
C GLU A 25 1.61 15.64 1.41
N MET A 26 1.03 14.88 2.35
CA MET A 26 -0.15 15.28 3.11
C MET A 26 0.11 16.45 4.08
N GLY A 27 1.36 16.90 4.20
CA GLY A 27 1.76 18.05 5.03
C GLY A 27 2.04 17.71 6.50
N TYR A 28 2.23 16.44 6.83
CA TYR A 28 2.50 16.01 8.19
C TYR A 28 4.00 15.91 8.49
N GLU A 29 4.37 16.41 9.67
CA GLU A 29 5.65 16.12 10.31
C GLU A 29 5.50 14.88 11.20
N PHE A 30 6.48 13.97 11.14
CA PHE A 30 6.43 12.72 11.90
C PHE A 30 7.82 12.24 12.29
N THR A 31 7.86 11.41 13.34
CA THR A 31 9.04 10.62 13.71
C THR A 31 8.87 9.19 13.22
N ILE A 32 9.96 8.47 12.98
CA ILE A 32 9.90 7.09 12.49
C ILE A 32 10.23 6.14 13.64
N MET A 33 9.39 5.14 13.87
CA MET A 33 9.65 4.07 14.82
C MET A 33 9.21 2.73 14.23
N THR A 34 10.15 1.93 13.75
CA THR A 34 9.82 0.66 13.09
C THR A 34 9.70 -0.49 14.09
N ALA A 35 8.86 -1.48 13.79
CA ALA A 35 8.87 -2.77 14.47
C ALA A 35 9.56 -3.82 13.61
N ASP A 36 10.31 -4.69 14.28
CA ASP A 36 10.82 -5.92 13.69
C ASP A 36 9.89 -7.05 14.15
N ILE A 37 8.90 -7.38 13.33
CA ILE A 37 7.95 -8.47 13.59
C ILE A 37 8.19 -9.60 12.60
N ASP A 38 7.92 -10.83 13.04
CA ASP A 38 7.90 -11.98 12.13
C ASP A 38 6.59 -11.98 11.32
N GLU A 39 6.56 -11.16 10.26
CA GLU A 39 5.40 -11.04 9.35
C GLU A 39 4.99 -12.41 8.78
N LYS A 40 5.94 -13.34 8.61
CA LYS A 40 5.68 -14.68 8.04
C LYS A 40 4.87 -15.58 8.95
N SER A 41 4.90 -15.33 10.26
CA SER A 41 4.07 -16.04 11.25
C SER A 41 2.61 -15.63 11.21
N ILE A 42 2.30 -14.46 10.63
CA ILE A 42 0.95 -13.91 10.55
C ILE A 42 0.39 -14.24 9.17
N ARG A 43 -0.61 -15.13 9.15
CA ARG A 43 -1.29 -15.56 7.92
C ARG A 43 -2.80 -15.49 8.10
N ARG A 44 -3.48 -15.04 7.05
CA ARG A 44 -4.94 -14.99 6.92
C ARG A 44 -5.30 -15.40 5.49
N GLU A 45 -6.48 -15.98 5.31
CA GLU A 45 -6.96 -16.38 3.98
C GLU A 45 -7.36 -15.16 3.14
N LYS A 46 -7.99 -14.18 3.77
CA LYS A 46 -8.42 -12.95 3.12
C LYS A 46 -7.32 -11.89 3.17
N PRO A 47 -7.05 -11.20 2.05
CA PRO A 47 -6.01 -10.18 2.00
C PRO A 47 -6.31 -9.01 2.95
N GLU A 48 -7.56 -8.58 3.07
CA GLU A 48 -7.97 -7.52 3.99
C GLU A 48 -7.70 -7.89 5.46
N ASP A 49 -7.96 -9.13 5.86
CA ASP A 49 -7.69 -9.62 7.20
C ASP A 49 -6.18 -9.71 7.46
N LEU A 50 -5.40 -10.11 6.44
CA LEU A 50 -3.94 -10.21 6.53
C LEU A 50 -3.31 -8.83 6.78
N VAL A 51 -3.63 -7.85 5.94
CA VAL A 51 -3.02 -6.51 6.07
C VAL A 51 -3.42 -5.83 7.36
N MET A 52 -4.66 -6.03 7.83
CA MET A 52 -5.09 -5.51 9.12
C MET A 52 -4.30 -6.15 10.27
N ALA A 53 -4.18 -7.47 10.29
CA ALA A 53 -3.43 -8.19 11.33
C ALA A 53 -1.94 -7.80 11.36
N LEU A 54 -1.32 -7.60 10.19
CA LEU A 54 0.07 -7.15 10.09
C LEU A 54 0.27 -5.72 10.62
N ALA A 55 -0.62 -4.79 10.27
CA ALA A 55 -0.55 -3.42 10.78
C ALA A 55 -0.78 -3.36 12.30
N GLU A 56 -1.75 -4.11 12.82
CA GLU A 56 -2.01 -4.21 14.26
C GLU A 56 -0.82 -4.79 15.02
N ALA A 57 -0.21 -5.87 14.51
CA ALA A 57 0.97 -6.46 15.13
C ALA A 57 2.16 -5.48 15.16
N LYS A 58 2.35 -4.67 14.10
CA LYS A 58 3.35 -3.60 14.08
C LYS A 58 3.07 -2.56 15.16
N ALA A 59 1.80 -2.15 15.31
CA ALA A 59 1.42 -1.19 16.33
C ALA A 59 1.69 -1.74 17.74
N ASP A 60 1.32 -2.98 18.00
CA ASP A 60 1.52 -3.62 19.31
C ASP A 60 3.01 -3.73 19.66
N ALA A 61 3.84 -4.16 18.71
CA ALA A 61 5.28 -4.25 18.90
C ALA A 61 5.95 -2.88 19.12
N ILE A 62 5.40 -1.81 18.57
CA ILE A 62 5.85 -0.43 18.84
C ILE A 62 5.42 0.01 20.23
N VAL A 63 4.13 -0.15 20.55
CA VAL A 63 3.56 0.27 21.85
C VAL A 63 4.26 -0.41 23.02
N GLN A 64 4.61 -1.70 22.90
CA GLN A 64 5.34 -2.43 23.95
C GLN A 64 6.76 -1.90 24.22
N ARG A 65 7.38 -1.23 23.24
CA ARG A 65 8.72 -0.64 23.39
C ARG A 65 8.69 0.81 23.86
N LEU A 66 7.52 1.45 23.83
CA LEU A 66 7.38 2.81 24.33
C LEU A 66 7.46 2.79 25.87
N PRO A 67 8.16 3.75 26.49
CA PRO A 67 8.23 3.84 27.95
C PRO A 67 6.83 3.91 28.55
N THR A 68 6.47 2.92 29.37
CA THR A 68 5.25 2.95 30.16
C THR A 68 5.48 3.93 31.31
N GLY A 69 5.10 5.19 31.11
CA GLY A 69 5.24 6.24 32.13
C GLY A 69 6.43 7.16 31.95
N GLY A 70 6.52 7.83 30.81
CA GLY A 70 7.06 9.20 30.78
C GLY A 70 5.89 10.14 31.06
N GLY A 71 5.97 10.91 32.15
CA GLY A 71 4.97 11.93 32.46
C GLY A 71 4.66 12.74 31.20
N LEU A 72 3.38 13.08 31.03
CA LEU A 72 2.96 14.12 30.11
C LEU A 72 3.78 15.36 30.49
N GLU A 73 4.93 15.55 29.85
CA GLU A 73 5.55 16.86 29.77
C GLU A 73 4.49 17.80 29.19
N GLU A 74 4.49 19.03 29.69
CA GLU A 74 3.49 20.09 29.59
C GLU A 74 3.20 20.59 28.15
N ASP A 75 3.25 19.72 27.16
CA ASP A 75 2.84 19.96 25.79
C ASP A 75 1.50 19.23 25.56
N ASP A 76 0.42 20.00 25.48
CA ASP A 76 -1.00 19.58 25.29
C ASP A 76 -1.24 18.76 24.00
N SER A 77 -0.19 18.31 23.32
CA SER A 77 -0.23 17.61 22.04
C SER A 77 -0.37 16.10 22.22
N THR A 78 -1.53 15.55 21.82
CA THR A 78 -1.75 14.11 21.65
C THR A 78 -0.71 13.51 20.69
N THR A 79 -0.24 12.28 20.93
CA THR A 79 0.61 11.56 19.96
C THR A 79 -0.15 10.40 19.32
N LEU A 80 -0.18 10.37 17.99
CA LEU A 80 -0.78 9.30 17.19
C LEU A 80 0.33 8.43 16.56
N LEU A 81 0.22 7.12 16.75
CA LEU A 81 1.02 6.11 16.05
C LEU A 81 0.25 5.64 14.82
N ILE A 82 0.83 5.77 13.63
CA ILE A 82 0.30 5.22 12.39
C ILE A 82 1.12 4.01 11.94
N THR A 83 0.44 2.90 11.70
CA THR A 83 1.02 1.68 11.11
C THR A 83 0.19 1.27 9.90
N ALA A 84 0.81 0.59 8.96
CA ALA A 84 0.18 0.21 7.70
C ALA A 84 0.86 -1.01 7.14
N ASP A 85 0.10 -1.81 6.41
CA ASP A 85 0.59 -2.93 5.64
C ASP A 85 -0.04 -2.97 4.24
N THR A 86 0.59 -3.68 3.31
CA THR A 86 0.16 -3.68 1.90
C THR A 86 0.58 -4.97 1.23
N VAL A 87 -0.37 -5.63 0.56
CA VAL A 87 -0.13 -6.84 -0.23
C VAL A 87 -0.67 -6.67 -1.63
N VAL A 88 -0.07 -7.40 -2.58
CA VAL A 88 -0.59 -7.54 -3.94
C VAL A 88 -1.33 -8.86 -4.03
N VAL A 89 -2.51 -8.86 -4.64
CA VAL A 89 -3.34 -10.03 -4.91
C VAL A 89 -3.41 -10.20 -6.41
N TYR A 90 -2.98 -11.37 -6.88
CA TYR A 90 -3.02 -11.71 -8.29
C TYR A 90 -3.63 -13.11 -8.45
N ARG A 91 -4.71 -13.21 -9.25
CA ARG A 91 -5.50 -14.45 -9.42
C ARG A 91 -5.92 -15.10 -8.10
N GLY A 92 -6.29 -14.28 -7.12
CA GLY A 92 -6.69 -14.73 -5.78
C GLY A 92 -5.53 -15.18 -4.89
N ILE A 93 -4.27 -15.05 -5.34
CA ILE A 93 -3.08 -15.40 -4.58
C ILE A 93 -2.43 -14.12 -4.05
N ILE A 94 -2.17 -14.10 -2.75
CA ILE A 94 -1.42 -13.03 -2.08
C ILE A 94 0.07 -13.17 -2.44
N ARG A 95 0.64 -12.08 -2.97
CA ARG A 95 2.04 -11.93 -3.34
C ARG A 95 2.66 -10.87 -2.44
N GLU A 96 3.60 -11.31 -1.60
CA GLU A 96 4.48 -10.44 -0.81
C GLU A 96 5.64 -9.95 -1.70
N LYS A 97 6.79 -9.61 -1.10
CA LYS A 97 8.00 -9.26 -1.84
C LYS A 97 8.64 -10.53 -2.41
N PRO A 98 9.12 -10.50 -3.67
CA PRO A 98 9.85 -11.64 -4.22
C PRO A 98 11.14 -11.89 -3.43
N THR A 99 11.55 -13.14 -3.36
CA THR A 99 12.74 -13.61 -2.64
C THR A 99 13.85 -14.08 -3.57
N SER A 100 13.58 -14.16 -4.88
CA SER A 100 14.55 -14.53 -5.91
C SER A 100 14.25 -13.82 -7.23
N GLU A 101 15.27 -13.67 -8.08
CA GLU A 101 15.12 -13.10 -9.43
C GLU A 101 14.09 -13.86 -10.27
N LYS A 102 14.09 -15.19 -10.13
CA LYS A 102 13.12 -16.07 -10.80
C LYS A 102 11.69 -15.72 -10.36
N GLU A 103 11.47 -15.58 -9.06
CA GLU A 103 10.17 -15.21 -8.50
C GLU A 103 9.76 -13.79 -8.92
N ALA A 104 10.68 -12.82 -8.90
CA ALA A 104 10.44 -11.47 -9.38
C ALA A 104 9.98 -11.45 -10.84
N ARG A 105 10.66 -12.21 -11.71
CA ARG A 105 10.26 -12.36 -13.12
C ARG A 105 8.88 -13.00 -13.27
N GLU A 106 8.61 -14.08 -12.53
CA GLU A 106 7.30 -14.75 -12.54
C GLU A 106 6.18 -13.83 -12.06
N PHE A 107 6.47 -12.98 -11.07
CA PHE A 107 5.52 -11.98 -10.58
C PHE A 107 5.21 -10.98 -11.70
N ILE A 108 6.23 -10.32 -12.25
CA ILE A 108 6.07 -9.26 -13.27
C ILE A 108 5.42 -9.80 -14.54
N LYS A 109 5.84 -10.97 -15.06
CA LYS A 109 5.20 -11.60 -16.23
C LYS A 109 3.75 -11.96 -15.97
N GLY A 110 3.40 -12.36 -14.75
CA GLY A 110 2.02 -12.64 -14.39
C GLY A 110 1.12 -11.40 -14.48
N LEU A 111 1.63 -10.22 -14.14
CA LEU A 111 0.80 -8.99 -14.05
C LEU A 111 0.32 -8.44 -15.40
N GLN A 112 0.83 -8.95 -16.51
CA GLN A 112 0.58 -8.41 -17.85
C GLN A 112 -0.76 -8.90 -18.42
N LEU A 113 -1.52 -7.98 -19.03
CA LEU A 113 -2.71 -8.31 -19.83
C LEU A 113 -2.31 -9.13 -21.05
N ASP A 114 -3.07 -10.18 -21.37
CA ASP A 114 -2.91 -10.83 -22.67
C ASP A 114 -3.45 -9.92 -23.81
N ARG A 115 -2.89 -10.08 -25.02
CA ARG A 115 -3.26 -9.27 -26.19
C ARG A 115 -4.74 -9.40 -26.59
N PHE A 116 -5.40 -10.53 -26.35
CA PHE A 116 -6.82 -10.72 -26.64
C PHE A 116 -7.69 -9.93 -25.65
N THR A 117 -7.34 -9.93 -24.37
CA THR A 117 -8.04 -9.17 -23.32
C THR A 117 -7.92 -7.66 -23.58
N THR A 118 -6.76 -7.19 -24.01
CA THR A 118 -6.53 -5.77 -24.39
C THR A 118 -7.38 -5.35 -25.60
N LEU A 119 -7.44 -6.18 -26.65
CA LEU A 119 -8.24 -5.88 -27.85
C LEU A 119 -9.75 -5.85 -27.55
N LEU A 120 -10.23 -6.73 -26.67
CA LEU A 120 -11.64 -6.75 -26.25
C LEU A 120 -12.03 -5.53 -25.40
N LEU A 121 -11.13 -5.07 -24.52
CA LEU A 121 -11.33 -3.84 -23.73
C LEU A 121 -11.43 -2.63 -24.67
N LEU A 122 -10.49 -2.50 -25.62
CA LEU A 122 -10.49 -1.42 -26.61
C LEU A 122 -11.73 -1.43 -27.51
N SER A 123 -12.18 -2.60 -27.97
CA SER A 123 -13.37 -2.68 -28.82
C SER A 123 -14.66 -2.29 -28.08
N ARG A 124 -14.71 -2.43 -26.75
CA ARG A 124 -15.89 -2.12 -25.92
C ARG A 124 -15.90 -0.70 -25.37
N LEU A 125 -14.73 -0.13 -25.07
CA LEU A 125 -14.56 1.31 -24.76
C LEU A 125 -15.05 2.20 -25.91
N LEU A 126 -14.90 1.74 -27.16
CA LEU A 126 -15.41 2.43 -28.35
C LEU A 126 -16.95 2.35 -28.49
N THR A 127 -17.62 1.47 -27.74
CA THR A 127 -19.08 1.29 -27.81
C THR A 127 -19.86 1.89 -26.65
N ASP A 128 -19.24 2.19 -25.51
CA ASP A 128 -19.91 2.83 -24.38
C ASP A 128 -18.93 3.57 -23.44
N LEU A 129 -18.86 4.89 -23.55
CA LEU A 129 -17.98 5.77 -22.75
C LEU A 129 -18.40 5.88 -21.28
N THR A 130 -19.59 5.39 -20.90
CA THR A 130 -20.12 5.48 -19.53
C THR A 130 -19.89 4.21 -18.71
N ALA A 131 -19.43 3.13 -19.34
CA ALA A 131 -19.30 1.81 -18.73
C ALA A 131 -17.89 1.47 -18.22
N SER A 132 -16.90 2.38 -18.33
CA SER A 132 -15.50 2.10 -18.03
C SER A 132 -15.27 1.50 -16.64
N SER A 133 -16.00 1.93 -15.60
CA SER A 133 -15.86 1.37 -14.24
C SER A 133 -16.51 0.00 -14.04
N ARG A 134 -17.45 -0.40 -14.89
CA ARG A 134 -18.19 -1.68 -14.79
C ARG A 134 -17.59 -2.81 -15.63
N ILE A 135 -16.77 -2.48 -16.62
CA ILE A 135 -16.19 -3.46 -17.55
C ILE A 135 -15.01 -4.20 -16.91
N PHE A 136 -14.25 -3.55 -16.02
CA PHE A 136 -13.10 -4.13 -15.34
C PHE A 136 -13.45 -5.29 -14.40
N ALA A 137 -14.59 -5.24 -13.72
CA ALA A 137 -15.03 -6.27 -12.77
C ALA A 137 -15.41 -7.63 -13.41
N GLY A 138 -15.53 -7.69 -14.74
CA GLY A 138 -16.06 -8.85 -15.48
C GLY A 138 -15.02 -9.78 -16.12
N TYR A 139 -13.74 -9.40 -16.17
CA TYR A 139 -12.70 -10.20 -16.84
C TYR A 139 -11.70 -10.78 -15.83
N SER A 140 -11.89 -12.07 -15.55
CA SER A 140 -11.01 -12.87 -14.70
C SER A 140 -9.69 -13.18 -15.43
N GLY A 141 -8.58 -12.52 -15.06
CA GLY A 141 -7.28 -13.12 -15.36
C GLY A 141 -5.98 -12.32 -15.21
N SER A 142 -5.99 -10.98 -15.26
CA SER A 142 -4.74 -10.23 -15.46
C SER A 142 -4.77 -8.79 -14.95
N HIS A 143 -5.21 -8.59 -13.71
CA HIS A 143 -5.03 -7.34 -12.98
C HIS A 143 -4.41 -7.63 -11.62
N ALA A 144 -3.60 -6.70 -11.12
CA ALA A 144 -3.07 -6.75 -9.77
C ALA A 144 -4.02 -5.95 -8.87
N ALA A 145 -4.63 -6.58 -7.88
CA ALA A 145 -5.31 -5.87 -6.82
C ALA A 145 -4.29 -5.56 -5.71
N VAL A 146 -4.24 -4.33 -5.24
CA VAL A 146 -3.43 -3.91 -4.10
C VAL A 146 -4.39 -3.68 -2.96
N VAL A 147 -4.16 -4.37 -1.85
CA VAL A 147 -4.94 -4.21 -0.62
C VAL A 147 -4.00 -3.65 0.43
N GLY A 148 -4.38 -2.51 1.01
CA GLY A 148 -3.59 -1.83 2.04
C GLY A 148 -4.41 -1.58 3.30
N SER A 149 -3.76 -1.63 4.45
CA SER A 149 -4.37 -1.28 5.74
C SER A 149 -3.73 -0.02 6.33
N VAL A 150 -4.50 0.67 7.15
CA VAL A 150 -4.02 1.75 8.00
C VAL A 150 -4.60 1.53 9.40
N VAL A 151 -3.74 1.61 10.41
CA VAL A 151 -4.12 1.53 11.82
C VAL A 151 -3.52 2.74 12.53
N VAL A 152 -4.37 3.48 13.22
CA VAL A 152 -4.00 4.64 14.02
C VAL A 152 -4.28 4.33 15.49
N THR A 153 -3.26 4.50 16.33
CA THR A 153 -3.36 4.35 17.78
C THR A 153 -3.06 5.67 18.46
N ASN A 154 -4.01 6.18 19.24
CA ASN A 154 -3.78 7.30 20.14
C ASN A 154 -3.04 6.81 21.39
N LEU A 155 -1.79 7.24 21.54
CA LEU A 155 -0.91 6.75 22.60
C LEU A 155 -1.27 7.30 23.98
N ALA A 156 -2.04 8.39 24.05
CA ALA A 156 -2.49 8.96 25.31
C ALA A 156 -3.73 8.23 25.87
N THR A 157 -4.68 7.89 24.99
CA THR A 157 -5.96 7.26 25.39
C THR A 157 -5.98 5.75 25.22
N GLY A 158 -5.06 5.18 24.44
CA GLY A 158 -5.07 3.79 24.01
C GLY A 158 -6.13 3.48 22.94
N LYS A 159 -6.88 4.48 22.47
CA LYS A 159 -7.89 4.31 21.42
C LYS A 159 -7.22 3.91 20.11
N ARG A 160 -7.73 2.85 19.49
CA ARG A 160 -7.25 2.35 18.20
C ARG A 160 -8.41 2.30 17.21
N CYS A 161 -8.17 2.82 16.02
CA CYS A 161 -9.04 2.66 14.86
C CYS A 161 -8.20 2.17 13.68
N GLY A 162 -8.81 1.39 12.81
CA GLY A 162 -8.15 0.87 11.63
C GLY A 162 -9.14 0.56 10.54
N GLY A 163 -8.62 0.48 9.32
CA GLY A 163 -9.39 0.12 8.14
C GLY A 163 -8.47 -0.30 7.02
N TRP A 164 -9.08 -0.71 5.91
CA TRP A 164 -8.37 -1.10 4.71
C TRP A 164 -8.98 -0.41 3.50
N ASP A 165 -8.18 -0.32 2.44
CA ASP A 165 -8.55 0.21 1.15
C ASP A 165 -7.94 -0.67 0.05
N SER A 166 -8.51 -0.60 -1.16
CA SER A 166 -8.06 -1.41 -2.28
C SER A 166 -8.03 -0.63 -3.58
N ALA A 167 -7.05 -0.94 -4.42
CA ALA A 167 -6.94 -0.40 -5.77
C ALA A 167 -6.54 -1.51 -6.74
N GLU A 168 -6.90 -1.37 -8.00
CA GLU A 168 -6.53 -2.30 -9.07
C GLU A 168 -5.61 -1.60 -10.06
N VAL A 169 -4.61 -2.34 -10.54
CA VAL A 169 -3.68 -1.88 -11.55
C VAL A 169 -3.69 -2.80 -12.75
N TYR A 170 -3.73 -2.17 -13.91
CA TYR A 170 -3.75 -2.80 -15.23
C TYR A 170 -2.43 -2.48 -15.93
N PHE A 171 -1.75 -3.52 -16.42
CA PHE A 171 -0.47 -3.38 -17.11
C PHE A 171 -0.56 -3.86 -18.55
N LEU A 172 0.09 -3.09 -19.43
CA LEU A 172 0.45 -3.53 -20.77
C LEU A 172 1.54 -4.62 -20.70
N GLU A 173 1.80 -5.25 -21.84
CA GLU A 173 2.92 -6.18 -21.99
C GLU A 173 4.25 -5.44 -21.71
N ILE A 174 5.00 -5.91 -20.70
CA ILE A 174 6.29 -5.35 -20.31
C ILE A 174 7.38 -6.19 -21.00
N PRO A 175 8.23 -5.58 -21.85
CA PRO A 175 9.30 -6.30 -22.55
C PRO A 175 10.27 -7.00 -21.59
N ASP A 176 10.78 -8.17 -21.98
CA ASP A 176 11.71 -8.94 -21.15
C ASP A 176 12.96 -8.13 -20.74
N GLU A 177 13.49 -7.30 -21.63
CA GLU A 177 14.62 -6.40 -21.33
C GLU A 177 14.30 -5.41 -20.20
N VAL A 178 13.06 -4.90 -20.15
CA VAL A 178 12.62 -4.00 -19.07
C VAL A 178 12.52 -4.77 -17.75
N ILE A 179 12.00 -6.00 -17.78
CA ILE A 179 11.93 -6.88 -16.59
C ILE A 179 13.33 -7.18 -16.07
N ASP A 180 14.28 -7.46 -16.95
CA ASP A 180 15.68 -7.74 -16.62
C ASP A 180 16.30 -6.54 -15.92
N ASN A 181 16.17 -5.35 -16.50
CA ASN A 181 16.68 -4.11 -15.90
C ASN A 181 16.06 -3.82 -14.52
N LEU A 182 14.75 -4.04 -14.35
CA LEU A 182 14.08 -3.88 -13.05
C LEU A 182 14.63 -4.84 -11.98
N ILE A 183 14.91 -6.09 -12.37
CA ILE A 183 15.48 -7.10 -11.47
C ILE A 183 16.93 -6.75 -11.12
N ASP A 184 17.73 -6.36 -12.11
CA ASP A 184 19.13 -5.97 -11.95
C ASP A 184 19.31 -4.74 -11.04
N GLU A 185 18.38 -3.78 -11.11
CA GLU A 185 18.33 -2.64 -10.19
C GLU A 185 17.97 -3.03 -8.75
N GLY A 186 17.43 -4.24 -8.54
CA GLY A 186 17.07 -4.78 -7.22
C GLY A 186 15.85 -4.13 -6.57
N ILE A 187 15.18 -3.19 -7.26
CA ILE A 187 14.00 -2.47 -6.75
C ILE A 187 12.84 -3.43 -6.51
N THR A 188 12.72 -4.45 -7.37
CA THR A 188 11.66 -5.48 -7.31
C THR A 188 11.60 -6.22 -5.98
N PHE A 189 12.72 -6.39 -5.28
CA PHE A 189 12.80 -7.07 -3.98
C PHE A 189 12.29 -6.24 -2.81
N ASN A 190 12.05 -4.94 -3.01
CA ASN A 190 11.67 -4.02 -1.95
C ASN A 190 10.15 -3.75 -1.90
N VAL A 191 9.40 -4.19 -2.91
CA VAL A 191 7.98 -3.88 -3.11
C VAL A 191 7.13 -5.14 -3.21
N ALA A 192 5.92 -5.09 -2.65
CA ALA A 192 4.97 -6.21 -2.75
C ALA A 192 4.59 -6.44 -4.22
N GLY A 193 4.51 -7.71 -4.64
CA GLY A 193 4.22 -8.06 -6.03
C GLY A 193 5.35 -7.76 -7.03
N GLY A 194 6.50 -7.24 -6.57
CA GLY A 194 7.71 -7.09 -7.38
C GLY A 194 7.67 -5.95 -8.39
N LEU A 195 6.70 -5.03 -8.32
CA LEU A 195 6.57 -3.94 -9.29
C LEU A 195 6.23 -2.61 -8.62
N MET A 196 6.93 -1.55 -9.02
CA MET A 196 6.78 -0.18 -8.52
C MET A 196 6.20 0.68 -9.64
N LEU A 197 5.01 1.29 -9.45
CA LEU A 197 4.29 2.00 -10.51
C LEU A 197 5.00 3.27 -10.97
N GLU A 198 5.59 3.96 -10.00
CA GLU A 198 6.30 5.23 -10.17
C GLU A 198 7.69 5.06 -10.81
N HIS A 199 8.15 3.81 -11.00
CA HIS A 199 9.44 3.56 -11.61
C HIS A 199 9.43 3.98 -13.09
N PRO A 200 10.43 4.73 -13.59
CA PRO A 200 10.45 5.20 -14.98
C PRO A 200 10.37 4.09 -16.02
N LEU A 201 10.88 2.89 -15.70
CA LEU A 201 10.80 1.73 -16.57
C LEU A 201 9.43 1.03 -16.54
N THR A 202 8.67 1.16 -15.44
CA THR A 202 7.35 0.54 -15.29
C THR A 202 6.24 1.46 -15.78
N LEU A 203 6.37 2.76 -15.50
CA LEU A 203 5.34 3.78 -15.72
C LEU A 203 4.75 3.77 -17.15
N PRO A 204 5.53 3.59 -18.23
CA PRO A 204 4.99 3.53 -19.60
C PRO A 204 4.06 2.34 -19.86
N PHE A 205 4.10 1.32 -18.99
CA PHE A 205 3.31 0.09 -19.12
C PHE A 205 2.13 0.03 -18.15
N VAL A 206 1.90 1.08 -17.35
CA VAL A 206 0.68 1.21 -16.55
C VAL A 206 -0.45 1.70 -17.46
N ASP A 207 -1.42 0.84 -17.75
CA ASP A 207 -2.56 1.15 -18.62
C ASP A 207 -3.64 1.93 -17.86
N ALA A 208 -4.03 1.43 -16.69
CA ALA A 208 -5.06 2.05 -15.86
C ALA A 208 -4.87 1.72 -14.38
N VAL A 209 -5.34 2.64 -13.54
CA VAL A 209 -5.49 2.43 -12.09
C VAL A 209 -6.96 2.68 -11.74
N VAL A 210 -7.61 1.71 -11.11
CA VAL A 210 -8.97 1.83 -10.57
C VAL A 210 -8.87 1.87 -9.05
N GLY A 211 -9.22 3.01 -8.45
CA GLY A 211 -8.97 3.30 -7.03
C GLY A 211 -8.02 4.48 -6.87
N SER A 212 -7.39 4.62 -5.69
CA SER A 212 -6.41 5.69 -5.45
C SER A 212 -4.98 5.20 -5.69
N THR A 213 -4.14 6.06 -6.26
CA THR A 213 -2.73 5.77 -6.51
C THR A 213 -1.94 5.64 -5.21
N ASP A 214 -2.30 6.42 -4.18
CA ASP A 214 -1.71 6.35 -2.85
C ASP A 214 -1.96 5.01 -2.14
N THR A 215 -3.11 4.37 -2.36
CA THR A 215 -3.36 2.99 -1.91
C THR A 215 -2.42 2.01 -2.58
N VAL A 216 -2.17 2.15 -3.88
CA VAL A 216 -1.20 1.31 -4.60
C VAL A 216 0.22 1.52 -4.07
N MET A 217 0.61 2.77 -3.84
CA MET A 217 1.92 3.13 -3.28
C MET A 217 2.08 2.71 -1.80
N GLY A 218 0.99 2.32 -1.15
CA GLY A 218 1.00 1.62 0.14
C GLY A 218 0.49 2.43 1.34
N LEU A 219 -0.14 3.59 1.14
CA LEU A 219 -0.83 4.33 2.20
C LEU A 219 -2.00 5.16 1.64
N SER A 220 -3.24 4.73 1.89
CA SER A 220 -4.44 5.46 1.46
C SER A 220 -4.55 6.82 2.19
N LYS A 221 -4.47 7.92 1.45
CA LYS A 221 -4.56 9.30 1.98
C LYS A 221 -5.93 9.54 2.61
N ALA A 222 -7.00 9.18 1.89
CA ALA A 222 -8.37 9.38 2.34
C ALA A 222 -8.69 8.56 3.61
N LEU A 223 -8.26 7.29 3.66
CA LEU A 223 -8.41 6.47 4.85
C LEU A 223 -7.59 7.00 6.03
N THR A 224 -6.37 7.46 5.77
CA THR A 224 -5.49 8.04 6.80
C THR A 224 -6.12 9.27 7.44
N GLU A 225 -6.66 10.20 6.65
CA GLU A 225 -7.34 11.39 7.18
C GLU A 225 -8.57 11.03 8.02
N LYS A 226 -9.38 10.09 7.54
CA LYS A 226 -10.54 9.59 8.28
C LYS A 226 -10.12 9.03 9.64
N LEU A 227 -9.11 8.17 9.67
CA LEU A 227 -8.64 7.53 10.90
C LEU A 227 -7.97 8.52 11.87
N PHE A 228 -7.30 9.57 11.37
CA PHE A 228 -6.79 10.64 12.23
C PHE A 228 -7.91 11.41 12.92
N LEU A 229 -9.03 11.67 12.24
CA LEU A 229 -10.21 12.29 12.87
C LEU A 229 -10.85 11.35 13.89
N GLU A 230 -10.93 10.06 13.57
CA GLU A 230 -11.52 9.07 14.46
C GLU A 230 -10.65 8.76 15.69
N ALA A 231 -9.32 8.87 15.62
CA ALA A 231 -8.40 8.54 16.72
C ALA A 231 -8.19 9.68 17.73
N GLN A 232 -8.53 10.91 17.37
CA GLN A 232 -8.53 12.05 18.28
C GLN A 232 -9.51 11.88 19.44
#